data_AF-A0A8X7NQH3-F1
#
_entry.id   AF-A0A8X7NQH3-F1
#
_cell.length_a   1.000
_cell.length_b   1.000
_cell.length_c   1.000
_cell.angle_alpha   90.00
_cell.angle_beta   90.00
_cell.angle_gamma   90.00
#
_symmetry.space_group_name_H-M   'P 1'
#
loop_
_entity.id
_entity.type
_entity.pdbx_description
1 polymer ?
#
loop_
_entity_poly.entity_id
_entity_poly.type
_entity_poly.pdbx_seq_one_letter_code
_entity_poly.pdbx_strand_id
1 'polypeptide(L)'
;MENIPSKQSDSAIENVPNNISTFFEIGPTKYGGRGCFAKSKISKGTQIHYCSSPVGSSISRPFRKEVCTYCFKYDNGDAMKTKLAKSVSGRKESSALYFCSNDCVNKFLDQDINDILLTNLLSVEQNYLIGLKKPGVDALEPVGDLDEQIDREWERVERWAAEVDSTRSSKRVNFLPRIDESEYLEIKYIVGVLFNEFKIYSQKELNDDLSLEMYLFDLLQSTEREKYHKYPYLLFSYINIFKFIKLTCTAELQQFITTDIVRSLIGKNLSNAFGIWSNTTAKDEDKEFLGFSVYPSASFFNHSCDPNIIKIRTSRNGSWNYRNGSLIADVQNVNWN
;
A
#
# COMPACT_ATOMS: atom_id res chain seq x y z
N MET A 1 -7.71 -25.98 -9.52
CA MET A 1 -8.53 -25.05 -8.72
C MET A 1 -8.64 -25.65 -7.34
N GLU A 2 -7.64 -25.42 -6.49
CA GLU A 2 -7.81 -25.68 -5.05
C GLU A 2 -8.57 -24.49 -4.49
N ASN A 3 -9.71 -24.77 -3.85
CA ASN A 3 -10.52 -23.77 -3.18
C ASN A 3 -9.66 -23.08 -2.10
N ILE A 4 -9.55 -21.76 -2.19
CA ILE A 4 -9.07 -20.93 -1.09
C ILE A 4 -10.01 -21.20 0.10
N PRO A 5 -9.53 -21.68 1.25
CA PRO A 5 -10.41 -21.97 2.38
C PRO A 5 -11.06 -20.68 2.88
N SER A 6 -12.37 -20.69 3.08
CA SER A 6 -13.02 -19.65 3.88
C SER A 6 -12.44 -19.73 5.30
N LYS A 7 -11.88 -18.63 5.78
CA LYS A 7 -11.41 -18.52 7.18
C LYS A 7 -12.64 -18.69 8.08
N GLN A 8 -12.75 -19.83 8.77
CA GLN A 8 -13.71 -20.01 9.86
C GLN A 8 -13.38 -19.01 10.97
N SER A 9 -14.40 -18.35 11.50
CA SER A 9 -14.29 -17.40 12.61
C SER A 9 -14.02 -18.14 13.91
N ASP A 10 -12.75 -18.26 14.30
CA ASP A 10 -12.39 -18.71 15.65
C ASP A 10 -12.64 -17.58 16.66
N SER A 11 -13.33 -17.87 17.76
CA SER A 11 -13.61 -16.91 18.85
C SER A 11 -12.35 -16.36 19.55
N ALA A 12 -11.19 -16.99 19.35
CA ALA A 12 -9.89 -16.47 19.78
C ALA A 12 -9.43 -15.25 18.94
N ILE A 13 -9.94 -15.10 17.72
CA ILE A 13 -9.56 -14.06 16.75
C ILE A 13 -10.24 -12.73 17.07
N GLU A 14 -11.43 -12.72 17.68
CA GLU A 14 -12.19 -11.49 17.99
C GLU A 14 -11.48 -10.56 19.00
N ASN A 15 -10.56 -11.08 19.82
CA ASN A 15 -9.84 -10.27 20.83
C ASN A 15 -8.47 -9.75 20.35
N VAL A 16 -8.00 -10.14 19.16
CA VAL A 16 -6.69 -9.72 18.62
C VAL A 16 -6.55 -8.19 18.53
N PRO A 17 -7.56 -7.43 18.04
CA PRO A 17 -7.47 -5.96 18.00
C PRO A 17 -7.30 -5.32 19.39
N ASN A 18 -7.78 -5.97 20.45
CA ASN A 18 -7.70 -5.45 21.82
C ASN A 18 -6.37 -5.79 22.51
N ASN A 19 -5.53 -6.61 21.89
CA ASN A 19 -4.22 -7.02 22.43
C ASN A 19 -3.03 -6.36 21.73
N ILE A 20 -3.26 -5.48 20.74
CA ILE A 20 -2.18 -4.78 20.02
C ILE A 20 -1.38 -3.83 20.91
N SER A 21 -1.98 -3.37 22.01
CA SER A 21 -1.34 -2.50 22.99
C SER A 21 -2.00 -2.63 24.37
N THR A 22 -1.19 -2.48 25.41
CA THR A 22 -1.65 -2.39 26.80
C THR A 22 -2.31 -1.04 27.10
N PHE A 23 -2.13 -0.03 26.23
CA PHE A 23 -2.59 1.33 26.46
C PHE A 23 -3.97 1.62 25.89
N PHE A 24 -4.39 0.92 24.84
CA PHE A 24 -5.63 1.19 24.15
C PHE A 24 -6.30 -0.08 23.64
N GLU A 25 -7.59 0.04 23.34
CA GLU A 25 -8.42 -0.97 22.66
C GLU A 25 -9.02 -0.38 21.38
N ILE A 26 -9.40 -1.23 20.43
CA ILE A 26 -10.04 -0.81 19.18
C ILE A 26 -11.55 -1.05 19.33
N GLY A 27 -12.33 0.01 19.12
CA GLY A 27 -13.78 -0.04 19.21
C GLY A 27 -14.49 0.73 18.09
N PRO A 28 -15.81 0.58 17.95
CA PRO A 28 -16.61 1.37 17.01
C PRO A 28 -16.64 2.84 17.43
N THR A 29 -16.69 3.76 16.45
CA THR A 29 -16.88 5.21 16.73
C THR A 29 -18.34 5.64 16.52
N LYS A 30 -18.71 6.80 17.08
CA LYS A 30 -20.08 7.35 16.99
C LYS A 30 -20.52 7.69 15.56
N TYR A 31 -19.59 8.06 14.68
CA TYR A 31 -19.88 8.58 13.33
C TYR A 31 -19.42 7.64 12.20
N GLY A 32 -18.98 6.42 12.54
CA GLY A 32 -18.62 5.38 11.57
C GLY A 32 -17.21 4.80 11.77
N GLY A 33 -17.02 3.55 11.34
CA GLY A 33 -15.74 2.86 11.40
C GLY A 33 -15.27 2.50 12.82
N ARG A 34 -13.94 2.38 12.98
CA ARG A 34 -13.27 1.99 14.22
C ARG A 34 -12.21 3.01 14.63
N GLY A 35 -11.95 3.12 15.93
CA GLY A 35 -10.93 3.99 16.50
C GLY A 35 -10.29 3.42 17.76
N CYS A 36 -9.22 4.07 18.22
CA CYS A 36 -8.49 3.68 19.44
C CYS A 36 -9.04 4.40 20.68
N PHE A 37 -9.31 3.65 21.75
CA PHE A 37 -9.78 4.16 23.04
C PHE A 37 -8.79 3.81 24.14
N ALA A 38 -8.37 4.80 24.93
CA ALA A 38 -7.41 4.57 26.02
C ALA A 38 -8.04 3.71 27.13
N LYS A 39 -7.33 2.65 27.54
CA LYS A 39 -7.75 1.76 28.65
C LYS A 39 -7.60 2.41 30.02
N SER A 40 -6.70 3.40 30.12
CA SER A 40 -6.42 4.14 31.35
C SER A 40 -5.76 5.48 31.04
N LYS A 41 -5.49 6.29 32.07
CA LYS A 41 -4.76 7.56 31.92
C LYS A 41 -3.31 7.27 31.51
N ILE A 42 -2.88 7.87 30.39
CA ILE A 42 -1.52 7.73 29.85
C ILE A 42 -0.73 9.00 30.16
N SER A 43 0.52 8.85 30.61
CA SER A 43 1.43 9.98 30.87
C SER A 43 1.95 10.59 29.56
N LYS A 44 2.17 11.91 29.54
CA LYS A 44 2.83 12.58 28.41
C LYS A 44 4.23 12.00 28.19
N GLY A 45 4.59 11.77 26.93
CA GLY A 45 5.84 11.18 26.46
C GLY A 45 5.79 9.66 26.26
N THR A 46 4.77 8.96 26.77
CA THR A 46 4.69 7.49 26.70
C THR A 46 4.53 7.01 25.26
N GLN A 47 5.36 6.05 24.84
CA GLN A 47 5.17 5.33 23.58
C GLN A 47 4.01 4.34 23.72
N ILE A 48 2.91 4.59 23.00
CA ILE A 48 1.67 3.81 23.13
C ILE A 48 1.53 2.72 22.07
N HIS A 49 2.26 2.87 20.96
CA HIS A 49 2.24 1.94 19.83
C HIS A 49 3.51 2.04 19.00
N TYR A 50 3.92 0.92 18.41
CA TYR A 50 5.05 0.80 17.50
C TYR A 50 4.66 -0.07 16.31
N CYS A 51 4.96 0.41 15.10
CA CYS A 51 4.74 -0.34 13.86
C CYS A 51 6.09 -0.64 13.21
N SER A 52 6.44 -1.92 13.11
CA SER A 52 7.75 -2.36 12.64
C SER A 52 7.89 -2.31 11.12
N SER A 53 6.84 -2.61 10.36
CA SER A 53 6.85 -2.59 8.89
C SER A 53 5.43 -2.39 8.32
N PRO A 54 5.29 -1.72 7.17
CA PRO A 54 3.99 -1.55 6.53
C PRO A 54 3.58 -2.81 5.77
N VAL A 55 2.28 -3.01 5.60
CA VAL A 55 1.75 -4.09 4.72
C VAL A 55 1.99 -3.81 3.24
N GLY A 56 2.14 -2.54 2.89
CA GLY A 56 2.48 -2.09 1.55
C GLY A 56 2.97 -0.64 1.59
N SER A 57 3.82 -0.28 0.63
CA SER A 57 4.34 1.08 0.51
C SER A 57 4.70 1.41 -0.92
N SER A 58 4.81 2.71 -1.20
CA SER A 58 5.26 3.20 -2.50
C SER A 58 6.00 4.52 -2.35
N ILE A 59 7.05 4.68 -3.16
CA ILE A 59 7.85 5.90 -3.24
C ILE A 59 7.53 6.57 -4.58
N SER A 60 7.24 7.86 -4.50
CA SER A 60 6.98 8.74 -5.64
C SER A 60 8.16 8.70 -6.60
N ARG A 61 7.84 8.63 -7.89
CA ARG A 61 8.83 8.28 -8.90
C ARG A 61 9.96 9.32 -9.03
N PRO A 62 9.72 10.64 -8.97
CA PRO A 62 10.76 11.66 -8.89
C PRO A 62 11.81 11.33 -7.82
N PHE A 63 11.36 10.93 -6.63
CA PHE A 63 12.20 10.70 -5.46
C PHE A 63 12.77 9.28 -5.35
N ARG A 64 12.52 8.39 -6.32
CA ARG A 64 12.98 6.97 -6.28
C ARG A 64 14.49 6.78 -6.09
N LYS A 65 15.30 7.81 -6.41
CA LYS A 65 16.77 7.81 -6.25
C LYS A 65 17.21 8.43 -4.93
N GLU A 66 16.34 9.17 -4.26
CA GLU A 66 16.65 10.02 -3.11
C GLU A 66 16.02 9.49 -1.83
N VAL A 67 15.10 8.54 -1.94
CA VAL A 67 14.43 7.88 -0.82
C VAL A 67 14.83 6.42 -0.80
N CYS A 68 15.28 5.94 0.36
CA CYS A 68 15.62 4.54 0.55
C CYS A 68 14.36 3.67 0.42
N THR A 69 14.44 2.65 -0.42
CA THR A 69 13.34 1.71 -0.69
C THR A 69 12.88 0.95 0.56
N TYR A 70 13.82 0.64 1.46
CA TYR A 70 13.53 -0.15 2.66
C TYR A 70 13.10 0.70 3.85
N CYS A 71 13.89 1.72 4.22
CA CYS A 71 13.68 2.47 5.46
C CYS A 71 13.10 3.88 5.28
N PHE A 72 12.81 4.28 4.04
CA PHE A 72 12.30 5.61 3.68
C PHE A 72 13.18 6.79 4.13
N LYS A 73 14.47 6.55 4.43
CA LYS A 73 15.42 7.65 4.66
C LYS A 73 15.45 8.54 3.42
N TYR A 74 15.33 9.84 3.65
CA TYR A 74 15.50 10.92 2.70
C TYR A 74 16.52 11.90 3.26
N ASP A 75 17.40 12.43 2.42
CA ASP A 75 18.53 13.28 2.82
C ASP A 75 18.57 14.53 1.92
N ASN A 76 17.45 15.28 1.90
CA ASN A 76 17.30 16.58 1.24
C ASN A 76 17.78 16.62 -0.23
N GLY A 77 17.42 15.62 -1.02
CA GLY A 77 17.76 15.53 -2.44
C GLY A 77 19.00 14.71 -2.77
N ASP A 78 19.76 14.26 -1.76
CA ASP A 78 20.93 13.42 -2.01
C ASP A 78 20.54 12.04 -2.55
N ALA A 79 21.22 11.64 -3.62
CA ALA A 79 21.03 10.33 -4.21
C ALA A 79 21.54 9.21 -3.27
N MET A 80 20.76 8.15 -3.19
CA MET A 80 21.08 6.91 -2.49
C MET A 80 22.32 6.24 -3.09
N LYS A 81 23.21 5.78 -2.20
CA LYS A 81 24.55 5.28 -2.57
C LYS A 81 24.54 3.86 -3.15
N THR A 82 23.54 3.05 -2.78
CA THR A 82 23.45 1.65 -3.18
C THR A 82 22.20 1.44 -4.04
N LYS A 83 22.29 0.56 -5.04
CA LYS A 83 21.15 0.18 -5.90
C LYS A 83 21.11 -1.33 -6.13
N LEU A 84 19.91 -1.88 -6.31
CA LEU A 84 19.66 -3.25 -6.75
C LEU A 84 18.97 -3.23 -8.11
N ALA A 85 19.59 -3.87 -9.10
CA ALA A 85 19.04 -4.07 -10.43
C ALA A 85 19.05 -5.56 -10.77
N LYS A 86 18.08 -6.01 -11.55
CA LYS A 86 17.97 -7.39 -12.02
C LYS A 86 17.31 -7.40 -13.40
N SER A 87 17.78 -8.29 -14.26
CA SER A 87 17.10 -8.58 -15.53
C SER A 87 15.74 -9.21 -15.24
N VAL A 88 14.66 -8.57 -15.69
CA VAL A 88 13.28 -9.06 -15.51
C VAL A 88 12.60 -9.22 -16.87
N SER A 89 11.76 -10.25 -17.00
CA SER A 89 11.02 -10.56 -18.23
C SER A 89 11.90 -10.72 -19.48
N GLY A 90 13.12 -11.25 -19.33
CA GLY A 90 14.08 -11.42 -20.43
C GLY A 90 14.65 -10.11 -21.00
N ARG A 91 14.47 -8.98 -20.30
CA ARG A 91 14.95 -7.66 -20.69
C ARG A 91 16.20 -7.27 -19.91
N LYS A 92 17.09 -6.51 -20.56
CA LYS A 92 18.30 -5.97 -19.92
C LYS A 92 17.95 -5.13 -18.68
N GLU A 93 18.87 -5.14 -17.72
CA GLU A 93 18.83 -4.28 -16.54
C GLU A 93 18.72 -2.80 -16.93
N SER A 94 17.54 -2.25 -16.75
CA SER A 94 17.19 -0.86 -17.12
C SER A 94 16.52 -0.09 -15.98
N SER A 95 16.18 -0.78 -14.89
CA SER A 95 15.53 -0.25 -13.70
C SER A 95 16.24 -0.77 -12.45
N ALA A 96 16.17 0.00 -11.36
CA ALA A 96 16.79 -0.37 -10.09
C ALA A 96 15.98 0.18 -8.91
N LEU A 97 16.07 -0.51 -7.77
CA LEU A 97 15.67 -0.01 -6.46
C LEU A 97 16.88 0.63 -5.76
N TYR A 98 16.66 1.65 -4.93
CA TYR A 98 17.73 2.45 -4.33
C TYR A 98 17.68 2.42 -2.80
N PHE A 99 18.86 2.41 -2.16
CA PHE A 99 19.02 2.17 -0.73
C PHE A 99 20.10 3.07 -0.12
N CYS A 100 19.90 3.45 1.14
CA CYS A 100 20.86 4.31 1.86
C CYS A 100 22.13 3.57 2.31
N SER A 101 22.10 2.23 2.35
CA SER A 101 23.19 1.38 2.85
C SER A 101 23.06 -0.07 2.35
N ASN A 102 24.16 -0.83 2.43
CA ASN A 102 24.14 -2.28 2.19
C ASN A 102 23.32 -3.02 3.25
N ASP A 103 23.24 -2.54 4.49
CA ASP A 103 22.37 -3.10 5.52
C ASP A 103 20.89 -3.06 5.10
N CYS A 104 20.44 -1.96 4.48
CA CYS A 104 19.07 -1.86 3.95
C CYS A 104 18.85 -2.77 2.74
N VAL A 105 19.87 -3.00 1.92
CA VAL A 105 19.82 -4.00 0.84
C VAL A 105 19.65 -5.40 1.42
N ASN A 106 20.50 -5.77 2.38
CA ASN A 106 20.47 -7.10 2.98
C ASN A 106 19.13 -7.36 3.67
N LYS A 107 18.62 -6.41 4.47
CA LYS A 107 17.30 -6.56 5.11
C LYS A 107 16.15 -6.67 4.11
N PHE A 108 16.23 -5.97 2.98
CA PHE A 108 15.24 -6.11 1.92
C PHE A 108 15.30 -7.51 1.30
N LEU A 109 16.51 -7.99 0.95
CA LEU A 109 16.70 -9.33 0.37
C LEU A 109 16.34 -10.46 1.34
N ASP A 110 16.63 -10.29 2.63
CA ASP A 110 16.26 -11.26 3.68
C ASP A 110 14.73 -11.42 3.80
N GLN A 111 13.97 -10.37 3.47
CA GLN A 111 12.50 -10.40 3.44
C GLN A 111 11.93 -10.84 2.10
N ASP A 112 12.68 -10.70 1.00
CA ASP A 112 12.25 -10.98 -0.37
C ASP A 112 12.44 -12.45 -0.76
N ILE A 113 11.49 -13.28 -0.34
CA ILE A 113 11.50 -14.73 -0.61
C ILE A 113 11.47 -14.96 -2.13
N ASN A 114 12.46 -15.70 -2.64
CA ASN A 114 12.61 -16.05 -4.05
C ASN A 114 12.73 -14.84 -5.01
N ASP A 115 13.19 -13.68 -4.53
CA ASP A 115 13.29 -12.43 -5.30
C ASP A 115 11.97 -11.95 -5.93
N ILE A 116 10.82 -12.37 -5.38
CA ILE A 116 9.50 -12.10 -5.96
C ILE A 116 9.19 -10.60 -5.90
N LEU A 117 9.38 -9.96 -4.75
CA LEU A 117 9.10 -8.54 -4.58
C LEU A 117 9.99 -7.68 -5.49
N LEU A 118 11.31 -7.93 -5.49
CA LEU A 118 12.26 -7.25 -6.37
C LEU A 118 11.87 -7.39 -7.84
N THR A 119 11.57 -8.62 -8.27
CA THR A 119 11.21 -8.90 -9.67
C THR A 119 9.96 -8.15 -10.10
N ASN A 120 8.92 -8.16 -9.26
CA ASN A 120 7.66 -7.48 -9.55
C ASN A 120 7.82 -5.95 -9.53
N LEU A 121 8.51 -5.37 -8.54
CA LEU A 121 8.73 -3.91 -8.48
C LEU A 121 9.56 -3.39 -9.67
N LEU A 122 10.58 -4.14 -10.10
CA LEU A 122 11.34 -3.78 -11.31
C LEU A 122 10.51 -3.93 -12.58
N SER A 123 9.63 -4.95 -12.66
CA SER A 123 8.68 -5.13 -13.76
C SER A 123 7.74 -3.92 -13.87
N VAL A 124 7.24 -3.40 -12.75
CA VAL A 124 6.42 -2.18 -12.72
C VAL A 124 7.18 -0.99 -13.31
N GLU A 125 8.40 -0.69 -12.85
CA GLU A 125 9.20 0.43 -13.36
C GLU A 125 9.49 0.31 -14.87
N GLN A 126 9.87 -0.88 -15.34
CA GLN A 126 10.16 -1.09 -16.75
C GLN A 126 8.92 -0.90 -17.62
N ASN A 127 7.78 -1.47 -17.23
CA ASN A 127 6.55 -1.39 -17.99
C ASN A 127 5.93 0.02 -17.94
N TYR A 128 6.07 0.72 -16.81
CA TYR A 128 5.75 2.15 -16.68
C TYR A 128 6.53 2.99 -17.70
N LEU A 129 7.87 2.84 -17.71
CA LEU A 129 8.75 3.56 -18.64
C LEU A 129 8.45 3.28 -20.12
N ILE A 130 8.05 2.05 -20.46
CA ILE A 130 7.61 1.70 -21.81
C ILE A 130 6.26 2.36 -22.12
N GLY A 131 5.33 2.34 -21.17
CA GLY A 131 4.02 2.98 -21.28
C GLY A 131 4.11 4.48 -21.55
N LEU A 132 5.07 5.17 -20.91
CA LEU A 132 5.30 6.61 -21.14
C LEU A 132 5.68 6.97 -22.58
N LYS A 133 6.13 6.00 -23.38
CA LYS A 133 6.43 6.22 -24.82
C LYS A 133 5.19 6.15 -25.71
N LYS A 134 4.08 5.60 -25.20
CA LYS A 134 2.79 5.58 -25.90
C LYS A 134 2.11 6.94 -25.76
N PRO A 135 1.19 7.35 -26.65
CA PRO A 135 0.38 8.56 -26.48
C PRO A 135 -0.36 8.59 -25.13
N GLY A 136 -0.66 9.79 -24.64
CA GLY A 136 -1.52 9.96 -23.47
C GLY A 136 -2.91 9.46 -23.78
N VAL A 137 -3.61 8.97 -22.75
CA VAL A 137 -5.01 8.61 -22.85
C VAL A 137 -5.75 9.52 -21.88
N ASP A 138 -6.76 10.22 -22.38
CA ASP A 138 -7.58 11.08 -21.54
C ASP A 138 -8.35 10.23 -20.52
N ALA A 139 -8.57 10.81 -19.33
CA ALA A 139 -9.37 10.16 -18.30
C ALA A 139 -10.77 9.89 -18.84
N LEU A 140 -11.20 8.63 -18.74
CA LEU A 140 -12.56 8.23 -19.08
C LEU A 140 -13.47 8.51 -17.89
N GLU A 141 -14.70 8.94 -18.18
CA GLU A 141 -15.74 9.15 -17.19
C GLU A 141 -16.89 8.16 -17.46
N PRO A 142 -17.51 7.58 -16.42
CA PRO A 142 -18.67 6.71 -16.59
C PRO A 142 -19.86 7.52 -17.09
N VAL A 143 -20.69 6.91 -17.96
CA VAL A 143 -21.84 7.58 -18.59
C VAL A 143 -23.14 6.90 -18.15
N GLY A 144 -24.02 7.66 -17.48
CA GLY A 144 -25.31 7.15 -16.99
C GLY A 144 -25.30 6.95 -15.47
N ASP A 145 -26.08 5.98 -14.99
CA ASP A 145 -26.14 5.65 -13.56
C ASP A 145 -24.81 5.09 -13.05
N LEU A 146 -24.18 5.75 -12.09
CA LEU A 146 -22.81 5.43 -11.68
C LEU A 146 -22.69 4.03 -11.06
N ASP A 147 -23.65 3.61 -10.23
CA ASP A 147 -23.58 2.33 -9.53
C ASP A 147 -23.73 1.16 -10.51
N GLU A 148 -24.68 1.26 -11.44
CA GLU A 148 -24.82 0.27 -12.53
C GLU A 148 -23.56 0.20 -13.40
N GLN A 149 -22.89 1.34 -13.63
CA GLN A 149 -21.66 1.38 -14.43
C GLN A 149 -20.50 0.73 -13.70
N ILE A 150 -20.33 1.01 -12.40
CA ILE A 150 -19.29 0.40 -11.58
C ILE A 150 -19.42 -1.13 -11.64
N ASP A 151 -20.61 -1.65 -11.33
CA ASP A 151 -20.82 -3.09 -11.26
C ASP A 151 -20.60 -3.74 -12.64
N ARG A 152 -21.15 -3.15 -13.71
CA ARG A 152 -21.01 -3.66 -15.07
C ARG A 152 -19.57 -3.62 -15.60
N GLU A 153 -18.81 -2.57 -15.32
CA GLU A 153 -17.43 -2.49 -15.76
C GLU A 153 -16.54 -3.51 -15.02
N TRP A 154 -16.78 -3.75 -13.73
CA TRP A 154 -16.07 -4.80 -13.00
C TRP A 154 -16.41 -6.21 -13.48
N GLU A 155 -17.69 -6.49 -13.80
CA GLU A 155 -18.07 -7.77 -14.46
C GLU A 155 -17.39 -7.96 -15.83
N ARG A 156 -17.18 -6.88 -16.58
CA ARG A 156 -16.40 -6.93 -17.85
C ARG A 156 -14.95 -7.26 -17.59
N VAL A 157 -14.36 -6.68 -16.54
CA VAL A 157 -12.96 -6.93 -16.15
C VAL A 157 -12.75 -8.37 -15.70
N GLU A 158 -13.69 -8.97 -14.98
CA GLU A 158 -13.62 -10.38 -14.58
C GLU A 158 -13.61 -11.32 -15.79
N ARG A 159 -14.52 -11.09 -16.75
CA ARG A 159 -14.54 -11.85 -18.01
C ARG A 159 -13.25 -11.68 -18.79
N TRP A 160 -12.75 -10.45 -18.90
CA TRP A 160 -11.47 -10.15 -19.53
C TRP A 160 -10.30 -10.87 -18.83
N ALA A 161 -10.29 -10.94 -17.49
CA ALA A 161 -9.24 -11.61 -16.74
C ALA A 161 -9.19 -13.12 -17.05
N ALA A 162 -10.36 -13.77 -17.14
CA ALA A 162 -10.47 -15.17 -17.53
C ALA A 162 -9.97 -15.42 -18.97
N GLU A 163 -10.28 -14.51 -19.90
CA GLU A 163 -9.76 -14.56 -21.28
C GLU A 163 -8.24 -14.41 -21.33
N VAL A 164 -7.69 -13.47 -20.55
CA VAL A 164 -6.24 -13.26 -20.44
C VAL A 164 -5.54 -14.51 -19.95
N ASP A 165 -6.09 -15.20 -18.94
CA ASP A 165 -5.50 -16.42 -18.39
C ASP A 165 -5.41 -17.54 -19.45
N SER A 166 -6.38 -17.61 -20.37
CA SER A 166 -6.35 -18.53 -21.51
C SER A 166 -5.44 -18.08 -22.69
N THR A 167 -5.01 -16.82 -22.70
CA THR A 167 -4.26 -16.22 -23.81
C THR A 167 -2.75 -16.46 -23.70
N ARG A 168 -2.10 -16.76 -24.83
CA ARG A 168 -0.63 -16.94 -24.90
C ARG A 168 0.13 -15.67 -24.45
N SER A 169 1.19 -15.87 -23.68
CA SER A 169 2.01 -14.79 -23.07
C SER A 169 2.50 -13.74 -24.07
N SER A 170 2.88 -14.12 -25.29
CA SER A 170 3.38 -13.20 -26.32
C SER A 170 2.35 -12.15 -26.79
N LYS A 171 1.05 -12.45 -26.67
CA LYS A 171 -0.02 -11.50 -27.04
C LYS A 171 -0.45 -10.61 -25.88
N ARG A 172 -0.13 -10.99 -24.63
CA ARG A 172 -0.55 -10.26 -23.41
C ARG A 172 0.02 -8.84 -23.34
N VAL A 173 1.22 -8.63 -23.88
CA VAL A 173 1.88 -7.31 -23.91
C VAL A 173 1.05 -6.25 -24.65
N ASN A 174 0.23 -6.65 -25.63
CA ASN A 174 -0.62 -5.72 -26.38
C ASN A 174 -1.79 -5.19 -25.54
N PHE A 175 -2.19 -5.90 -24.50
CA PHE A 175 -3.26 -5.48 -23.58
C PHE A 175 -2.77 -4.59 -22.44
N LEU A 176 -1.46 -4.36 -22.34
CA LEU A 176 -0.88 -3.62 -21.22
C LEU A 176 -1.25 -2.13 -21.30
N PRO A 177 -2.04 -1.60 -20.34
CA PRO A 177 -2.41 -0.20 -20.33
C PRO A 177 -1.20 0.71 -20.11
N ARG A 178 -1.26 1.92 -20.64
CA ARG A 178 -0.41 3.02 -20.17
C ARG A 178 -0.99 3.48 -18.84
N ILE A 179 -0.13 3.61 -17.83
CA ILE A 179 -0.53 4.08 -16.50
C ILE A 179 0.09 5.45 -16.20
N ASP A 180 -0.54 6.22 -15.32
CA ASP A 180 -0.04 7.49 -14.82
C ASP A 180 0.80 7.34 -13.53
N GLU A 181 1.21 8.47 -12.93
CA GLU A 181 2.04 8.47 -11.72
C GLU A 181 1.27 8.02 -10.46
N SER A 182 -0.03 8.35 -10.37
CA SER A 182 -0.88 7.92 -9.26
C SER A 182 -1.11 6.41 -9.31
N GLU A 183 -1.41 5.87 -10.49
CA GLU A 183 -1.56 4.44 -10.73
C GLU A 183 -0.25 3.69 -10.50
N TYR A 184 0.90 4.26 -10.91
CA TYR A 184 2.22 3.70 -10.61
C TYR A 184 2.46 3.54 -9.11
N LEU A 185 2.07 4.56 -8.33
CA LEU A 185 2.20 4.54 -6.87
C LEU A 185 1.33 3.44 -6.26
N GLU A 186 0.05 3.39 -6.63
CA GLU A 186 -0.91 2.37 -6.17
C GLU A 186 -0.48 0.95 -6.55
N ILE A 187 -0.02 0.74 -7.79
CA ILE A 187 0.43 -0.57 -8.28
C ILE A 187 1.59 -1.10 -7.42
N LYS A 188 2.59 -0.27 -7.10
CA LYS A 188 3.71 -0.70 -6.26
C LYS A 188 3.28 -1.03 -4.84
N TYR A 189 2.36 -0.24 -4.28
CA TYR A 189 1.75 -0.54 -2.99
C TYR A 189 1.03 -1.90 -3.03
N ILE A 190 0.16 -2.13 -4.02
CA ILE A 190 -0.59 -3.39 -4.20
C ILE A 190 0.37 -4.57 -4.36
N VAL A 191 1.42 -4.44 -5.17
CA VAL A 191 2.45 -5.48 -5.32
C VAL A 191 3.08 -5.84 -3.97
N GLY A 192 3.37 -4.84 -3.13
CA GLY A 192 3.87 -5.07 -1.77
C GLY A 192 2.89 -5.84 -0.88
N VAL A 193 1.60 -5.49 -0.92
CA VAL A 193 0.57 -6.20 -0.14
C VAL A 193 0.39 -7.63 -0.63
N LEU A 194 0.29 -7.84 -1.95
CA LEU A 194 0.17 -9.18 -2.55
C LEU A 194 1.39 -10.06 -2.24
N PHE A 195 2.58 -9.47 -2.18
CA PHE A 195 3.79 -10.18 -1.77
C PHE A 195 3.72 -10.62 -0.30
N ASN A 196 3.22 -9.75 0.59
CA ASN A 196 3.05 -10.11 2.00
C ASN A 196 1.98 -11.20 2.20
N GLU A 197 0.89 -11.18 1.41
CA GLU A 197 -0.08 -12.29 1.35
C GLU A 197 0.60 -13.60 0.91
N PHE A 198 1.39 -13.55 -0.18
CA PHE A 198 2.14 -14.72 -0.65
C PHE A 198 3.11 -15.25 0.42
N LYS A 199 3.80 -14.36 1.13
CA LYS A 199 4.75 -14.71 2.18
C LYS A 199 4.04 -15.46 3.32
N ILE A 200 2.91 -14.96 3.80
CA ILE A 200 2.09 -15.62 4.83
C ILE A 200 1.57 -16.97 4.34
N TYR A 201 1.06 -17.03 3.10
CA TYR A 201 0.58 -18.28 2.52
C TYR A 201 1.68 -19.34 2.39
N SER A 202 2.88 -18.94 1.97
CA SER A 202 4.01 -19.85 1.71
C SER A 202 4.72 -20.29 2.99
N GLN A 203 4.72 -19.46 4.04
CA GLN A 203 5.34 -19.75 5.32
C GLN A 203 4.24 -20.08 6.32
N LYS A 204 3.85 -21.36 6.39
CA LYS A 204 2.69 -21.89 7.14
C LYS A 204 2.58 -21.50 8.63
N GLU A 205 3.57 -20.87 9.23
CA GLU A 205 3.47 -20.27 10.57
C GLU A 205 4.37 -19.03 10.67
N LEU A 206 3.76 -17.84 10.62
CA LEU A 206 4.40 -16.61 11.09
C LEU A 206 3.56 -16.06 12.24
N ASN A 207 3.99 -16.30 13.47
CA ASN A 207 3.57 -15.52 14.64
C ASN A 207 4.43 -14.26 14.73
N ASP A 208 4.49 -13.48 13.66
CA ASP A 208 5.28 -12.24 13.57
C ASP A 208 4.36 -11.01 13.44
N ASP A 209 4.96 -9.83 13.60
CA ASP A 209 4.26 -8.54 13.47
C ASP A 209 3.53 -8.39 12.12
N LEU A 210 4.02 -9.03 11.05
CA LEU A 210 3.41 -8.93 9.73
C LEU A 210 2.07 -9.66 9.68
N SER A 211 1.97 -10.87 10.22
CA SER A 211 0.68 -11.59 10.28
C SER A 211 -0.37 -10.81 11.04
N LEU A 212 0.02 -10.13 12.14
CA LEU A 212 -0.87 -9.24 12.87
C LEU A 212 -1.30 -8.04 12.02
N GLU A 213 -0.36 -7.36 11.35
CA GLU A 213 -0.69 -6.21 10.50
C GLU A 213 -1.59 -6.63 9.32
N MET A 214 -1.33 -7.76 8.67
CA MET A 214 -2.17 -8.27 7.58
C MET A 214 -3.57 -8.67 8.08
N TYR A 215 -3.68 -9.26 9.27
CA TYR A 215 -4.98 -9.50 9.90
C TYR A 215 -5.74 -8.19 10.20
N LEU A 216 -5.05 -7.19 10.74
CA LEU A 216 -5.66 -5.88 11.00
C LEU A 216 -6.01 -5.15 9.70
N PHE A 217 -5.27 -5.38 8.62
CA PHE A 217 -5.58 -4.88 7.29
C PHE A 217 -6.90 -5.46 6.77
N ASP A 218 -7.18 -6.75 7.02
CA ASP A 218 -8.48 -7.38 6.72
C ASP A 218 -9.64 -6.66 7.42
N LEU A 219 -9.40 -6.09 8.59
CA LEU A 219 -10.37 -5.32 9.37
C LEU A 219 -10.55 -3.86 8.90
N LEU A 220 -9.66 -3.30 8.07
CA LEU A 220 -9.85 -1.93 7.62
C LEU A 220 -11.09 -1.80 6.73
N GLN A 221 -11.86 -0.73 6.92
CA GLN A 221 -12.99 -0.44 6.05
C GLN A 221 -12.47 0.05 4.69
N SER A 222 -13.01 -0.53 3.62
CA SER A 222 -12.80 -0.03 2.26
C SER A 222 -13.70 1.18 2.02
N THR A 223 -13.14 2.26 1.48
CA THR A 223 -13.89 3.46 1.06
C THR A 223 -13.91 3.63 -0.46
N GLU A 224 -13.86 2.52 -1.21
CA GLU A 224 -13.80 2.52 -2.68
C GLU A 224 -15.03 3.20 -3.30
N ARG A 225 -16.24 2.80 -2.90
CA ARG A 225 -17.50 3.32 -3.48
C ARG A 225 -17.67 4.81 -3.20
N GLU A 226 -17.43 5.24 -1.96
CA GLU A 226 -17.49 6.65 -1.58
C GLU A 226 -16.54 7.51 -2.42
N LYS A 227 -15.39 6.94 -2.81
CA LYS A 227 -14.42 7.62 -3.68
C LYS A 227 -14.87 7.68 -5.12
N TYR A 228 -15.53 6.65 -5.66
CA TYR A 228 -16.15 6.73 -6.99
C TYR A 228 -17.23 7.80 -7.06
N HIS A 229 -18.12 7.89 -6.07
CA HIS A 229 -19.15 8.93 -6.04
C HIS A 229 -18.56 10.34 -5.98
N LYS A 230 -17.39 10.50 -5.36
CA LYS A 230 -16.68 11.79 -5.31
C LYS A 230 -15.90 12.09 -6.59
N TYR A 231 -15.33 11.06 -7.22
CA TYR A 231 -14.43 11.16 -8.37
C TYR A 231 -14.68 9.98 -9.35
N PRO A 232 -15.69 10.08 -10.23
CA PRO A 232 -16.13 8.95 -11.04
C PRO A 232 -15.07 8.40 -12.02
N TYR A 233 -14.17 9.25 -12.54
CA TYR A 233 -13.04 8.82 -13.39
C TYR A 233 -12.13 7.77 -12.75
N LEU A 234 -12.11 7.68 -11.41
CA LEU A 234 -11.28 6.70 -10.70
C LEU A 234 -11.67 5.25 -11.04
N LEU A 235 -12.89 4.99 -11.50
CA LEU A 235 -13.31 3.67 -11.96
C LEU A 235 -12.34 3.11 -13.02
N PHE A 236 -12.07 3.88 -14.06
CA PHE A 236 -11.19 3.43 -15.15
C PHE A 236 -9.73 3.38 -14.74
N SER A 237 -9.32 4.25 -13.81
CA SER A 237 -7.98 4.21 -13.24
C SER A 237 -7.75 2.92 -12.43
N TYR A 238 -8.71 2.52 -11.59
CA TYR A 238 -8.60 1.28 -10.80
C TYR A 238 -8.69 0.03 -11.68
N ILE A 239 -9.46 0.09 -12.77
CA ILE A 239 -9.46 -0.95 -13.81
C ILE A 239 -8.07 -1.05 -14.48
N ASN A 240 -7.42 0.07 -14.79
CA ASN A 240 -6.06 0.05 -15.36
C ASN A 240 -5.05 -0.56 -14.39
N ILE A 241 -5.14 -0.23 -13.10
CA ILE A 241 -4.33 -0.82 -12.03
C ILE A 241 -4.49 -2.35 -12.04
N PHE A 242 -5.72 -2.86 -12.00
CA PHE A 242 -6.01 -4.29 -12.04
C PHE A 242 -5.43 -4.95 -13.30
N LYS A 243 -5.71 -4.37 -14.48
CA LYS A 243 -5.22 -4.91 -15.76
C LYS A 243 -3.71 -4.96 -15.80
N PHE A 244 -3.04 -3.92 -15.30
CA PHE A 244 -1.58 -3.84 -15.28
C PHE A 244 -0.97 -4.96 -14.43
N ILE A 245 -1.41 -5.15 -13.18
CA ILE A 245 -0.86 -6.18 -12.30
C ILE A 245 -1.21 -7.59 -12.80
N LYS A 246 -2.42 -7.81 -13.33
CA LYS A 246 -2.82 -9.09 -13.93
C LYS A 246 -1.91 -9.48 -15.11
N LEU A 247 -1.41 -8.51 -15.88
CA LEU A 247 -0.54 -8.76 -17.02
C LEU A 247 0.97 -8.82 -16.68
N THR A 248 1.40 -8.19 -15.59
CA THR A 248 2.84 -7.97 -15.32
C THR A 248 3.39 -8.71 -14.12
N CYS A 249 2.53 -9.10 -13.17
CA CYS A 249 2.99 -9.78 -11.96
C CYS A 249 3.40 -11.23 -12.23
N THR A 250 4.35 -11.73 -11.44
CA THR A 250 4.83 -13.12 -11.50
C THR A 250 3.76 -14.13 -11.08
N ALA A 251 3.91 -15.39 -11.48
CA ALA A 251 2.92 -16.44 -11.28
C ALA A 251 2.56 -16.65 -9.79
N GLU A 252 3.52 -16.45 -8.89
CA GLU A 252 3.34 -16.55 -7.45
C GLU A 252 2.33 -15.55 -6.90
N LEU A 253 2.31 -14.33 -7.45
CA LEU A 253 1.35 -13.29 -7.07
C LEU A 253 0.01 -13.42 -7.81
N GLN A 254 0.00 -14.01 -9.02
CA GLN A 254 -1.20 -14.11 -9.86
C GLN A 254 -2.39 -14.79 -9.17
N GLN A 255 -2.13 -15.76 -8.28
CA GLN A 255 -3.20 -16.46 -7.54
C GLN A 255 -3.98 -15.55 -6.57
N PHE A 256 -3.40 -14.42 -6.17
CA PHE A 256 -4.01 -13.44 -5.28
C PHE A 256 -4.64 -12.26 -6.04
N ILE A 257 -4.53 -12.22 -7.37
CA ILE A 257 -5.04 -11.10 -8.20
C ILE A 257 -6.46 -11.44 -8.66
N THR A 258 -7.44 -11.07 -7.83
CA THR A 258 -8.86 -11.04 -8.19
C THR A 258 -9.39 -9.61 -8.15
N THR A 259 -10.51 -9.37 -8.81
CA THR A 259 -11.18 -8.05 -8.79
C THR A 259 -11.52 -7.64 -7.37
N ASP A 260 -12.12 -8.52 -6.58
CA ASP A 260 -12.46 -8.26 -5.17
C ASP A 260 -11.26 -7.91 -4.32
N ILE A 261 -10.15 -8.67 -4.43
CA ILE A 261 -8.95 -8.40 -3.65
C ILE A 261 -8.40 -7.03 -4.04
N VAL A 262 -8.17 -6.78 -5.33
CA VAL A 262 -7.54 -5.52 -5.79
C VAL A 262 -8.38 -4.30 -5.44
N ARG A 263 -9.70 -4.37 -5.61
CA ARG A 263 -10.64 -3.32 -5.20
C ARG A 263 -10.58 -3.06 -3.69
N SER A 264 -10.55 -4.13 -2.89
CA SER A 264 -10.38 -4.04 -1.44
C SER A 264 -9.05 -3.41 -1.05
N LEU A 265 -7.94 -3.76 -1.71
CA LEU A 265 -6.61 -3.18 -1.46
C LEU A 265 -6.60 -1.67 -1.70
N ILE A 266 -7.14 -1.24 -2.84
CA ILE A 266 -7.25 0.17 -3.23
C ILE A 266 -8.14 0.91 -2.23
N GLY A 267 -9.36 0.41 -1.99
CA GLY A 267 -10.33 1.08 -1.14
C GLY A 267 -9.88 1.21 0.31
N LYS A 268 -9.14 0.23 0.85
CA LYS A 268 -8.53 0.33 2.18
C LYS A 268 -7.39 1.35 2.20
N ASN A 269 -6.56 1.43 1.16
CA ASN A 269 -5.46 2.41 1.10
C ASN A 269 -5.96 3.86 1.19
N LEU A 270 -7.03 4.19 0.48
CA LEU A 270 -7.54 5.56 0.29
C LEU A 270 -7.81 6.36 1.57
N SER A 271 -8.05 5.68 2.70
CA SER A 271 -8.35 6.31 3.99
C SER A 271 -7.36 5.92 5.11
N ASN A 272 -6.46 4.98 4.84
CA ASN A 272 -5.60 4.38 5.86
C ASN A 272 -4.10 4.60 5.63
N ALA A 273 -3.71 5.19 4.49
CA ALA A 273 -2.34 5.51 4.14
C ALA A 273 -1.70 6.58 5.04
N PHE A 274 -0.41 6.43 5.29
CA PHE A 274 0.46 7.41 5.93
C PHE A 274 1.41 7.99 4.89
N GLY A 275 1.34 9.30 4.67
CA GLY A 275 2.24 10.00 3.77
C GLY A 275 3.68 10.01 4.28
N ILE A 276 4.61 9.79 3.36
CA ILE A 276 6.05 9.91 3.56
C ILE A 276 6.40 11.32 3.07
N TRP A 277 6.69 12.22 4.01
CA TRP A 277 6.97 13.62 3.70
C TRP A 277 8.44 13.96 3.95
N SER A 278 8.96 14.95 3.22
CA SER A 278 10.27 15.55 3.53
C SER A 278 10.25 16.24 4.90
N ASN A 279 11.43 16.37 5.51
CA ASN A 279 11.59 17.21 6.67
C ASN A 279 11.76 18.66 6.20
N THR A 280 11.20 19.60 6.94
CA THR A 280 11.38 21.02 6.68
C THR A 280 12.28 21.63 7.74
N THR A 281 13.10 22.60 7.34
CA THR A 281 13.98 23.33 8.28
C THR A 281 13.30 24.58 8.81
N ALA A 282 12.34 25.13 8.06
CA ALA A 282 11.48 26.24 8.46
C ALA A 282 10.03 25.78 8.63
N LYS A 283 9.26 26.50 9.47
CA LYS A 283 7.83 26.21 9.69
C LYS A 283 6.96 26.52 8.47
N ASP A 284 7.43 27.38 7.58
CA ASP A 284 6.68 27.91 6.43
C ASP A 284 7.09 27.23 5.11
N GLU A 285 7.98 26.24 5.17
CA GLU A 285 8.42 25.48 4.01
C GLU A 285 7.43 24.36 3.71
N ASP A 286 7.02 24.24 2.45
CA ASP A 286 6.14 23.17 2.00
C ASP A 286 6.86 21.83 2.07
N LYS A 287 6.18 20.83 2.61
CA LYS A 287 6.70 19.45 2.61
C LYS A 287 6.47 18.80 1.25
N GLU A 288 7.50 18.14 0.76
CA GLU A 288 7.41 17.35 -0.46
C GLU A 288 6.82 15.97 -0.16
N PHE A 289 5.89 15.54 -1.02
CA PHE A 289 5.32 14.20 -0.96
C PHE A 289 6.27 13.18 -1.59
N LEU A 290 6.93 12.40 -0.74
CA LEU A 290 7.92 11.41 -1.16
C LEU A 290 7.28 10.04 -1.47
N GLY A 291 6.04 9.79 -1.02
CA GLY A 291 5.34 8.52 -1.17
C GLY A 291 4.38 8.24 -0.02
N PHE A 292 3.95 6.99 0.14
CA PHE A 292 3.09 6.59 1.24
C PHE A 292 3.31 5.13 1.68
N SER A 293 2.73 4.76 2.81
CA SER A 293 2.78 3.42 3.37
C SER A 293 1.55 3.16 4.25
N VAL A 294 1.11 1.90 4.34
CA VAL A 294 -0.06 1.52 5.17
C VAL A 294 0.40 0.71 6.37
N TYR A 295 0.02 1.15 7.57
CA TYR A 295 0.26 0.47 8.84
C TYR A 295 -1.09 0.23 9.53
N PRO A 296 -1.73 -0.91 9.28
CA PRO A 296 -3.11 -1.18 9.71
C PRO A 296 -3.38 -0.95 11.20
N SER A 297 -2.51 -1.43 12.07
CA SER A 297 -2.60 -1.21 13.52
C SER A 297 -2.60 0.27 13.92
N ALA A 298 -1.93 1.08 13.11
CA ALA A 298 -1.78 2.51 13.27
C ALA A 298 -2.92 3.31 12.62
N SER A 299 -3.56 2.78 11.59
CA SER A 299 -4.63 3.45 10.85
C SER A 299 -5.86 3.74 11.70
N PHE A 300 -6.12 2.96 12.76
CA PHE A 300 -7.20 3.22 13.72
C PHE A 300 -7.03 4.55 14.49
N PHE A 301 -5.85 5.16 14.47
CA PHE A 301 -5.63 6.51 15.03
C PHE A 301 -6.00 7.65 14.06
N ASN A 302 -6.28 7.38 12.78
CA ASN A 302 -6.59 8.42 11.79
C ASN A 302 -7.96 9.07 12.00
N HIS A 303 -8.84 8.44 12.79
CA HIS A 303 -10.21 8.91 13.06
C HIS A 303 -10.40 9.46 14.48
N SER A 304 -9.33 9.92 15.14
CA SER A 304 -9.43 10.50 16.48
C SER A 304 -10.07 11.90 16.43
N CYS A 305 -11.24 12.06 17.06
CA CYS A 305 -11.97 13.33 17.14
C CYS A 305 -11.32 14.39 18.06
N ASP A 306 -10.37 13.99 18.91
CA ASP A 306 -9.61 14.90 19.80
C ASP A 306 -8.15 14.41 19.88
N PRO A 307 -7.33 14.69 18.85
CA PRO A 307 -6.01 14.09 18.70
C PRO A 307 -5.00 14.69 19.70
N ASN A 308 -4.62 13.89 20.71
CA ASN A 308 -3.55 14.20 21.68
C ASN A 308 -2.29 13.34 21.48
N ILE A 309 -2.16 12.68 20.31
CA ILE A 309 -1.07 11.75 19.99
C ILE A 309 -0.13 12.36 18.95
N ILE A 310 1.17 12.09 19.08
CA ILE A 310 2.21 12.50 18.14
C ILE A 310 2.67 11.27 17.35
N LYS A 311 2.73 11.41 16.02
CA LYS A 311 3.24 10.39 15.08
C LYS A 311 4.67 10.72 14.72
N ILE A 312 5.62 9.83 14.99
CA ILE A 312 7.05 10.06 14.70
C ILE A 312 7.57 8.91 13.85
N ARG A 313 8.01 9.22 12.63
CA ARG A 313 8.81 8.29 11.82
C ARG A 313 10.23 8.27 12.36
N THR A 314 10.75 7.10 12.70
CA THR A 314 12.12 6.97 13.21
C THR A 314 13.05 6.33 12.18
N SER A 315 14.30 6.82 12.13
CA SER A 315 15.29 6.47 11.11
C SER A 315 15.81 5.03 11.18
N ARG A 316 15.52 4.29 12.26
CA ARG A 316 15.81 2.85 12.34
C ARG A 316 14.69 2.07 11.65
N ASN A 317 14.90 1.75 10.38
CA ASN A 317 14.04 0.91 9.53
C ASN A 317 12.72 1.54 9.02
N GLY A 318 12.53 2.86 9.13
CA GLY A 318 11.30 3.49 8.62
C GLY A 318 10.06 3.22 9.48
N SER A 319 10.25 2.74 10.71
CA SER A 319 9.20 2.43 11.67
C SER A 319 8.55 3.68 12.27
N TRP A 320 7.26 3.59 12.59
CA TRP A 320 6.51 4.65 13.25
C TRP A 320 6.38 4.38 14.75
N ASN A 321 6.66 5.43 15.54
CA ASN A 321 6.43 5.46 16.98
C ASN A 321 5.29 6.43 17.28
N TYR A 322 4.32 5.99 18.09
CA TYR A 322 3.24 6.83 18.61
C TYR A 322 3.57 7.20 20.05
N ARG A 323 3.67 8.50 20.34
CA ARG A 323 3.89 8.99 21.72
C ARG A 323 2.72 9.84 22.18
N ASN A 324 2.29 9.66 23.43
CA ASN A 324 1.37 10.58 24.09
C ASN A 324 2.06 11.94 24.23
N GLY A 325 1.42 13.05 23.86
CA GLY A 325 2.10 14.35 23.75
C GLY A 325 1.17 15.52 24.02
N SER A 326 1.76 16.70 24.18
CA SER A 326 1.05 17.92 23.80
C SER A 326 1.34 18.07 22.31
N LEU A 327 0.37 17.69 21.47
CA LEU A 327 0.21 18.02 20.04
C LEU A 327 1.48 18.28 19.22
N ILE A 328 1.89 17.29 18.41
CA ILE A 328 2.49 17.42 17.06
C ILE A 328 2.04 16.17 16.28
N ALA A 329 0.74 16.01 16.08
CA ALA A 329 0.28 15.26 14.93
C ALA A 329 0.52 16.19 13.74
N ASP A 330 1.45 15.88 12.86
CA ASP A 330 1.50 16.52 11.54
C ASP A 330 0.37 15.92 10.71
N VAL A 331 -0.86 16.23 11.12
CA VAL A 331 -2.05 16.16 10.28
C VAL A 331 -1.87 17.32 9.33
N GLN A 332 -1.33 17.06 8.14
CA GLN A 332 -1.56 17.98 7.05
C GLN A 332 -3.07 18.02 6.80
N ASN A 333 -3.66 19.12 7.27
CA ASN A 333 -4.96 19.67 6.95
C ASN A 333 -6.01 18.70 6.39
N VAL A 334 -6.99 18.36 7.23
CA VAL A 334 -8.37 18.29 6.76
C VAL A 334 -9.24 19.05 7.78
N ASN A 335 -9.31 20.38 7.62
CA ASN A 335 -10.44 21.16 8.11
C ASN A 335 -11.70 20.56 7.51
N TRP A 336 -12.71 20.16 8.29
CA TRP A 336 -14.13 20.31 7.93
C TRP A 336 -14.98 20.31 9.22
N ASN A 337 -15.92 21.27 9.28
CA ASN A 337 -16.82 21.59 10.38
C ASN A 337 -17.69 20.43 10.87
#